data_AF-A0A7G2TS02-F1
#
_entry.id   AF-A0A7G2TS02-F1
#
_cell.length_a   1.000
_cell.length_b   1.000
_cell.length_c   1.000
_cell.angle_alpha   90.00
_cell.angle_beta   90.00
_cell.angle_gamma   90.00
#
_symmetry.space_group_name_H-M   'P 1'
#
loop_
_entity.id
_entity.type
_entity.pdbx_description
1 polymer ?
#
loop_
_entity_poly.entity_id
_entity_poly.type
_entity_poly.pdbx_seq_one_letter_code
_entity_poly.pdbx_strand_id
1 'polypeptide(L)'
;MQAGQAQIIDRVEPDKIPMIEADPNLGVGRAERVESKWLTFRIAKEPMNTLKLPQAIAHGIDVASIIENIMMGSGEANSPFLTASHAPDSFPTYAPEKAKVPLAGAGYRKGKGLRELTCHVSVGFCPKTNEYGQFIVQTLADIGIKVTLQTLEVAKYNQMLFGPGAGDLFEQGWFIATTDPEVLLSSLLRATPIPTG
;
A
#
# COMPACT_ATOMS: atom_id res chain seq x y z
N MET A 1 8.95 4.25 26.77
CA MET A 1 10.20 5.04 26.87
C MET A 1 10.06 6.19 27.86
N GLN A 2 9.19 7.19 27.59
CA GLN A 2 9.04 8.36 28.48
C GLN A 2 8.56 8.03 29.92
N ALA A 3 7.78 6.96 30.11
CA ALA A 3 7.37 6.48 31.44
C ALA A 3 8.28 5.38 32.03
N GLY A 4 9.45 5.10 31.41
CA GLY A 4 10.37 4.03 31.84
C GLY A 4 9.89 2.58 31.58
N GLN A 5 8.69 2.40 31.01
CA GLN A 5 8.06 1.08 30.81
C GLN A 5 8.57 0.28 29.60
N ALA A 6 9.40 0.88 28.74
CA ALA A 6 9.98 0.21 27.58
C ALA A 6 11.33 0.87 27.24
N GLN A 7 12.33 0.04 26.91
CA GLN A 7 13.70 0.47 26.61
C GLN A 7 13.95 0.69 25.11
N ILE A 8 13.18 0.03 24.24
CA ILE A 8 13.25 0.16 22.79
C ILE A 8 11.83 0.22 22.24
N ILE A 9 11.59 1.13 21.31
CA ILE A 9 10.37 1.19 20.50
C ILE A 9 10.80 1.16 19.04
N ASP A 10 10.37 0.14 18.31
CA ASP A 10 10.52 0.07 16.85
C ASP A 10 9.32 0.76 16.18
N ARG A 11 9.50 1.24 14.94
CA ARG A 11 8.45 1.87 14.13
C ARG A 11 7.72 3.01 14.83
N VAL A 12 8.50 3.94 15.36
CA VAL A 12 7.99 5.19 15.92
C VAL A 12 7.25 5.98 14.83
N GLU A 13 6.06 6.47 15.16
CA GLU A 13 5.30 7.37 14.28
C GLU A 13 6.14 8.60 13.91
N PRO A 14 6.23 8.98 12.61
CA PRO A 14 7.12 10.06 12.17
C PRO A 14 6.91 11.40 12.89
N ASP A 15 5.66 11.71 13.24
CA ASP A 15 5.28 12.92 13.96
C ASP A 15 5.76 12.97 15.43
N LYS A 16 6.18 11.83 15.98
CA LYS A 16 6.76 11.74 17.34
C LYS A 16 8.28 11.87 17.35
N ILE A 17 8.94 11.74 16.20
CA ILE A 17 10.41 11.81 16.12
C ILE A 17 10.95 13.13 16.67
N PRO A 18 10.45 14.32 16.27
CA PRO A 18 10.98 15.60 16.78
C PRO A 18 10.85 15.74 18.30
N MET A 19 9.77 15.20 18.88
CA MET A 19 9.56 15.18 20.32
C MET A 19 10.58 14.29 21.04
N ILE A 20 10.92 13.14 20.45
CA ILE A 20 11.90 12.20 21.03
C ILE A 20 13.32 12.76 20.90
N GLU A 21 13.66 13.40 19.77
CA GLU A 21 14.95 14.05 19.56
C GLU A 21 15.18 15.24 20.53
N ALA A 22 14.11 15.84 21.04
CA ALA A 22 14.19 16.91 22.03
C ALA A 22 14.42 16.41 23.48
N ASP A 23 14.24 15.11 23.77
CA ASP A 23 14.44 14.55 25.10
C ASP A 23 15.90 14.07 25.26
N PRO A 24 16.71 14.68 26.15
CA PRO A 24 18.12 14.32 26.32
C PRO A 24 18.34 12.90 26.87
N ASN A 25 17.29 12.24 27.36
CA ASN A 25 17.37 10.87 27.88
C ASN A 25 17.06 9.81 26.82
N LEU A 26 16.65 10.21 25.61
CA LEU A 26 16.25 9.32 24.53
C LEU A 26 17.17 9.49 23.32
N GLY A 27 17.28 8.43 22.53
CA GLY A 27 18.01 8.44 21.26
C GLY A 27 17.12 7.91 20.14
N VAL A 28 17.33 8.42 18.92
CA VAL A 28 16.66 7.96 17.70
C VAL A 28 17.68 7.27 16.80
N GLY A 29 17.52 5.94 16.65
CA GLY A 29 18.23 5.18 15.63
C GLY A 29 17.46 5.19 14.32
N ARG A 30 18.16 5.41 13.20
CA ARG A 30 17.61 5.27 11.85
C ARG A 30 18.32 4.12 11.15
N ALA A 31 17.55 3.26 10.50
CA ALA A 31 18.09 2.14 9.73
C ALA A 31 17.29 2.00 8.44
N GLU A 32 17.99 1.81 7.33
CA GLU A 32 17.36 1.44 6.06
C GLU A 32 16.83 0.00 6.19
N ARG A 33 15.60 -0.22 5.72
CA ARG A 33 14.97 -1.54 5.69
C ARG A 33 14.54 -1.86 4.27
N VAL A 34 14.69 -3.13 3.91
CA VAL A 34 14.07 -3.67 2.70
C VAL A 34 12.63 -4.04 3.01
N GLU A 35 11.78 -3.00 3.18
CA GLU A 35 10.34 -3.12 3.40
C GLU A 35 9.60 -2.32 2.33
N SER A 36 8.79 -3.01 1.52
CA SER A 36 8.01 -2.40 0.44
C SER A 36 6.52 -2.45 0.80
N LYS A 37 5.80 -1.37 0.47
CA LYS A 37 4.33 -1.29 0.57
C LYS A 37 3.72 -1.12 -0.82
N TRP A 38 2.57 -1.73 -1.06
CA TRP A 38 1.85 -1.65 -2.33
C TRP A 38 0.35 -1.89 -2.15
N LEU A 39 -0.42 -1.58 -3.19
CA LEU A 39 -1.84 -1.90 -3.25
C LEU A 39 -2.04 -3.15 -4.11
N THR A 40 -2.61 -4.19 -3.52
CA THR A 40 -2.95 -5.44 -4.20
C THR A 40 -4.38 -5.42 -4.69
N PHE A 41 -4.58 -5.89 -5.92
CA PHE A 41 -5.88 -5.98 -6.58
C PHE A 41 -6.39 -7.41 -6.55
N ARG A 42 -7.65 -7.62 -6.15
CA ARG A 42 -8.28 -8.95 -6.23
C ARG A 42 -8.72 -9.25 -7.67
N ILE A 43 -7.80 -9.67 -8.52
CA ILE A 43 -8.05 -9.92 -9.96
C ILE A 43 -9.11 -10.99 -10.25
N ALA A 44 -9.41 -11.88 -9.29
CA ALA A 44 -10.47 -12.88 -9.42
C ALA A 44 -11.90 -12.31 -9.24
N LYS A 45 -12.04 -11.02 -8.95
CA LYS A 45 -13.32 -10.36 -8.64
C LYS A 45 -13.55 -9.18 -9.57
N GLU A 46 -14.69 -9.13 -10.24
CA GLU A 46 -15.07 -7.96 -11.04
C GLU A 46 -15.23 -6.71 -10.14
N PRO A 47 -14.78 -5.53 -10.59
CA PRO A 47 -14.21 -5.21 -11.91
C PRO A 47 -12.67 -5.22 -11.98
N MET A 48 -11.98 -5.82 -11.00
CA MET A 48 -10.51 -5.88 -10.93
C MET A 48 -9.89 -6.94 -11.86
N ASN A 49 -10.70 -7.70 -12.58
CA ASN A 49 -10.29 -8.76 -13.51
C ASN A 49 -9.74 -8.25 -14.85
N THR A 50 -9.58 -6.93 -15.02
CA THR A 50 -8.98 -6.32 -16.21
C THR A 50 -7.74 -5.51 -15.81
N LEU A 51 -6.78 -5.33 -16.72
CA LEU A 51 -5.62 -4.48 -16.45
C LEU A 51 -5.95 -2.98 -16.44
N LYS A 52 -7.08 -2.59 -17.06
CA LYS A 52 -7.43 -1.18 -17.25
C LYS A 52 -7.77 -0.49 -15.93
N LEU A 53 -8.55 -1.13 -15.05
CA LEU A 53 -8.92 -0.49 -13.79
C LEU A 53 -7.73 -0.34 -12.80
N PRO A 54 -6.87 -1.36 -12.60
CA PRO A 54 -5.61 -1.20 -11.85
C PRO A 54 -4.69 -0.10 -12.41
N GLN A 55 -4.57 0.01 -13.75
CA GLN A 55 -3.80 1.08 -14.38
C GLN A 55 -4.36 2.48 -14.07
N ALA A 56 -5.68 2.64 -14.09
CA ALA A 56 -6.33 3.88 -13.69
C ALA A 56 -6.06 4.22 -12.21
N ILE A 57 -6.17 3.23 -11.33
CA ILE A 57 -5.92 3.38 -9.90
C ILE A 57 -4.47 3.81 -9.65
N ALA A 58 -3.50 3.18 -10.31
CA ALA A 58 -2.09 3.53 -10.16
C ALA A 58 -1.79 4.99 -10.56
N HIS A 59 -2.42 5.51 -11.62
CA HIS A 59 -2.30 6.92 -11.99
C HIS A 59 -2.99 7.90 -11.01
N GLY A 60 -3.95 7.41 -10.22
CA GLY A 60 -4.71 8.21 -9.26
C GLY A 60 -4.10 8.28 -7.86
N ILE A 61 -3.03 7.55 -7.56
CA ILE A 61 -2.41 7.52 -6.23
C ILE A 61 -1.16 8.40 -6.20
N ASP A 62 -1.19 9.44 -5.36
CA ASP A 62 -0.06 10.35 -5.18
C ASP A 62 0.88 9.85 -4.08
N VAL A 63 1.78 8.93 -4.46
CA VAL A 63 2.77 8.34 -3.54
C VAL A 63 3.73 9.40 -2.99
N ALA A 64 4.09 10.42 -3.79
CA ALA A 64 5.01 11.47 -3.37
C ALA A 64 4.41 12.28 -2.21
N SER A 65 3.15 12.71 -2.34
CA SER A 65 2.44 13.43 -1.28
C SER A 65 2.25 12.58 -0.02
N ILE A 66 2.03 11.26 -0.14
CA ILE A 66 1.98 10.36 1.02
C ILE A 66 3.32 10.40 1.77
N ILE A 67 4.43 10.24 1.06
CA ILE A 67 5.76 10.19 1.67
C ILE A 67 6.09 11.54 2.33
N GLU A 68 5.87 12.64 1.63
CA GLU A 68 6.22 13.97 2.13
C GLU A 68 5.32 14.39 3.29
N ASN A 69 4.00 14.30 3.13
CA ASN A 69 3.05 14.96 4.05
C ASN A 69 2.56 14.04 5.17
N ILE A 70 2.48 12.73 4.94
CA ILE A 70 1.95 11.77 5.92
C ILE A 70 3.09 11.04 6.62
N MET A 71 4.07 10.56 5.85
CA MET A 71 5.24 9.86 6.39
C MET A 71 6.37 10.81 6.81
N MET A 72 6.24 12.12 6.57
CA MET A 72 7.25 13.14 6.92
C MET A 72 8.65 12.81 6.37
N GLY A 73 8.71 12.32 5.13
CA GLY A 73 9.95 11.89 4.47
C GLY A 73 10.48 10.53 4.92
N SER A 74 9.72 9.78 5.74
CA SER A 74 10.11 8.44 6.23
C SER A 74 9.81 7.35 5.20
N GLY A 75 10.55 7.38 4.09
CA GLY A 75 10.45 6.41 3.00
C GLY A 75 10.79 7.02 1.65
N GLU A 76 10.81 6.19 0.62
CA GLU A 76 11.04 6.63 -0.76
C GLU A 76 10.03 5.98 -1.71
N ALA A 77 9.74 6.67 -2.82
CA ALA A 77 8.86 6.13 -3.84
C ALA A 77 9.60 5.01 -4.56
N ASN A 78 9.00 3.81 -4.55
CA ASN A 78 9.58 2.64 -5.21
C ASN A 78 8.73 2.26 -6.44
N SER A 79 9.38 2.04 -7.59
CA SER A 79 8.73 1.57 -8.82
C SER A 79 8.82 0.05 -9.01
N PRO A 80 9.95 -0.62 -8.73
CA PRO A 80 10.00 -2.07 -8.73
C PRO A 80 9.37 -2.67 -7.47
N PHE A 81 8.60 -3.74 -7.65
CA PHE A 81 8.06 -4.56 -6.56
C PHE A 81 9.16 -5.17 -5.67
N LEU A 82 10.36 -5.41 -6.23
CA LEU A 82 11.45 -6.18 -5.64
C LEU A 82 12.53 -5.31 -5.00
N THR A 83 13.32 -4.65 -5.83
CA THR A 83 14.48 -3.81 -5.50
C THR A 83 14.68 -2.81 -6.62
N ALA A 84 15.24 -1.63 -6.33
CA ALA A 84 15.50 -0.56 -7.31
C ALA A 84 16.22 -1.05 -8.61
N SER A 85 16.97 -2.16 -8.52
CA SER A 85 17.70 -2.78 -9.63
C SER A 85 16.85 -3.45 -10.73
N HIS A 86 15.53 -3.58 -10.54
CA HIS A 86 14.63 -4.26 -11.49
C HIS A 86 13.41 -3.42 -11.89
N ALA A 87 13.54 -2.10 -11.91
CA ALA A 87 12.46 -1.21 -12.34
C ALA A 87 12.11 -1.46 -13.82
N PRO A 88 10.85 -1.80 -14.17
CA PRO A 88 10.44 -1.79 -15.58
C PRO A 88 10.42 -0.34 -16.10
N ASP A 89 10.70 -0.15 -17.39
CA ASP A 89 10.80 1.18 -18.04
C ASP A 89 9.53 2.04 -17.95
N SER A 90 8.39 1.47 -17.55
CA SER A 90 7.09 2.17 -17.53
C SER A 90 6.21 1.75 -16.35
N PHE A 91 6.60 2.15 -15.13
CA PHE A 91 5.66 2.12 -14.02
C PHE A 91 4.69 3.32 -14.10
N PRO A 92 3.39 3.14 -13.84
CA PRO A 92 2.45 4.25 -13.83
C PRO A 92 2.86 5.27 -12.76
N THR A 93 3.13 6.50 -13.18
CA THR A 93 3.36 7.62 -12.26
C THR A 93 2.03 8.30 -11.92
N TYR A 94 1.99 8.97 -10.76
CA TYR A 94 0.87 9.82 -10.40
C TYR A 94 0.59 10.85 -11.51
N ALA A 95 -0.57 10.71 -12.14
CA ALA A 95 -1.03 11.54 -13.23
C ALA A 95 -2.54 11.37 -13.37
N PRO A 96 -3.35 12.04 -12.51
CA PRO A 96 -4.81 11.89 -12.48
C PRO A 96 -5.48 12.02 -13.86
N GLU A 97 -4.95 12.92 -14.70
CA GLU A 97 -5.40 13.12 -16.07
C GLU A 97 -5.22 11.87 -16.96
N LYS A 98 -4.11 11.13 -16.77
CA LYS A 98 -3.84 9.87 -17.48
C LYS A 98 -4.76 8.73 -17.04
N ALA A 99 -5.39 8.81 -15.86
CA ALA A 99 -6.34 7.80 -15.40
C ALA A 99 -7.63 7.74 -16.25
N LYS A 100 -7.97 8.83 -16.96
CA LYS A 100 -9.21 8.94 -17.76
C LYS A 100 -9.31 7.91 -18.88
N VAL A 101 -8.19 7.65 -19.57
CA VAL A 101 -8.13 6.68 -20.68
C VAL A 101 -8.36 5.24 -20.21
N PRO A 102 -7.61 4.70 -19.22
CA PRO A 102 -7.86 3.37 -18.69
C PRO A 102 -9.24 3.23 -18.04
N LEU A 103 -9.75 4.26 -17.35
CA LEU A 103 -11.13 4.24 -16.83
C LEU A 103 -12.17 4.07 -17.93
N ALA A 104 -12.07 4.83 -19.02
CA ALA A 104 -12.97 4.67 -20.15
C ALA A 104 -12.80 3.31 -20.84
N GLY A 105 -11.56 2.81 -20.95
CA GLY A 105 -11.25 1.48 -21.48
C GLY A 105 -11.78 0.33 -20.62
N ALA A 106 -11.96 0.55 -19.32
CA ALA A 106 -12.63 -0.37 -18.40
C ALA A 106 -14.17 -0.27 -18.45
N GLY A 107 -14.73 0.61 -19.30
CA GLY A 107 -16.18 0.85 -19.38
C GLY A 107 -16.70 1.91 -18.39
N TYR A 108 -15.83 2.54 -17.61
CA TYR A 108 -16.18 3.45 -16.51
C TYR A 108 -15.73 4.89 -16.78
N ARG A 109 -16.15 5.47 -17.90
CA ARG A 109 -15.78 6.85 -18.26
C ARG A 109 -16.16 7.82 -17.13
N LYS A 110 -15.16 8.50 -16.55
CA LYS A 110 -15.32 9.37 -15.36
C LYS A 110 -15.95 8.64 -14.16
N GLY A 111 -15.67 7.35 -13.99
CA GLY A 111 -16.22 6.52 -12.91
C GLY A 111 -17.69 6.12 -13.07
N LYS A 112 -18.39 6.55 -14.12
CA LYS A 112 -19.81 6.23 -14.29
C LYS A 112 -20.01 4.72 -14.49
N GLY A 113 -20.92 4.14 -13.71
CA GLY A 113 -21.22 2.70 -13.74
C GLY A 113 -20.26 1.85 -12.91
N LEU A 114 -19.18 2.42 -12.37
CA LEU A 114 -18.30 1.72 -11.44
C LEU A 114 -18.99 1.65 -10.08
N ARG A 115 -19.21 0.43 -9.58
CA ARG A 115 -19.65 0.25 -8.20
C ARG A 115 -18.59 0.76 -7.23
N GLU A 116 -19.01 1.12 -6.03
CA GLU A 116 -18.07 1.42 -4.97
C GLU A 116 -17.17 0.20 -4.69
N LEU A 117 -15.88 0.48 -4.57
CA LEU A 117 -14.86 -0.52 -4.27
C LEU A 117 -14.61 -0.57 -2.76
N THR A 118 -14.10 -1.69 -2.26
CA THR A 118 -13.64 -1.80 -0.88
C THR A 118 -12.12 -1.91 -0.82
N CYS A 119 -11.50 -1.08 0.02
CA CYS A 119 -10.08 -1.14 0.33
C CYS A 119 -9.88 -1.51 1.78
N HIS A 120 -9.09 -2.55 2.04
CA HIS A 120 -8.73 -2.96 3.39
C HIS A 120 -7.30 -2.55 3.71
N VAL A 121 -7.11 -2.02 4.91
CA VAL A 121 -5.81 -1.67 5.47
C VAL A 121 -5.64 -2.33 6.84
N SER A 122 -4.40 -2.66 7.21
CA SER A 122 -4.10 -3.21 8.54
C SER A 122 -3.42 -2.16 9.41
N VAL A 123 -3.89 -1.99 10.64
CA VAL A 123 -3.21 -1.18 11.66
C VAL A 123 -2.33 -2.04 12.57
N GLY A 124 -1.43 -1.39 13.31
CA GLY A 124 -0.56 -2.04 14.30
C GLY A 124 0.76 -2.58 13.76
N PHE A 125 1.01 -2.49 12.45
CA PHE A 125 2.27 -2.93 11.84
C PHE A 125 3.11 -1.76 11.32
N CYS A 126 2.63 -1.01 10.33
CA CYS A 126 3.30 0.18 9.82
C CYS A 126 2.64 1.45 10.41
N PRO A 127 3.44 2.51 10.66
CA PRO A 127 2.90 3.79 11.10
C PRO A 127 2.03 4.41 10.01
N LYS A 128 1.06 5.24 10.41
CA LYS A 128 0.17 6.02 9.53
C LYS A 128 -0.65 5.23 8.49
N THR A 129 -0.78 3.91 8.63
CA THR A 129 -1.52 3.08 7.65
C THR A 129 -2.95 3.53 7.40
N ASN A 130 -3.64 3.97 8.45
CA ASN A 130 -5.01 4.46 8.29
C ASN A 130 -5.03 5.82 7.57
N GLU A 131 -4.12 6.72 7.93
CA GLU A 131 -4.02 8.08 7.39
C GLU A 131 -3.67 8.10 5.91
N TYR A 132 -2.64 7.35 5.47
CA TYR A 132 -2.36 7.27 4.04
C TYR A 132 -3.41 6.45 3.29
N GLY A 133 -4.08 5.49 3.94
CA GLY A 133 -5.23 4.79 3.37
C GLY A 133 -6.39 5.74 3.05
N GLN A 134 -6.68 6.69 3.95
CA GLN A 134 -7.68 7.73 3.73
C GLN A 134 -7.27 8.66 2.58
N PHE A 135 -5.99 9.02 2.50
CA PHE A 135 -5.47 9.82 1.40
C PHE A 135 -5.60 9.11 0.06
N ILE A 136 -5.29 7.81 -0.02
CA ILE A 136 -5.51 6.99 -1.23
C ILE A 136 -6.99 7.04 -1.65
N VAL A 137 -7.92 6.87 -0.72
CA VAL A 137 -9.36 6.98 -1.04
C VAL A 137 -9.71 8.36 -1.59
N GLN A 138 -9.15 9.42 -1.02
CA GLN A 138 -9.38 10.78 -1.47
C GLN A 138 -8.86 11.01 -2.89
N THR A 139 -7.63 10.63 -3.20
CA THR A 139 -7.06 10.84 -4.54
C THR A 139 -7.75 9.97 -5.61
N LEU A 140 -8.28 8.80 -5.22
CA LEU A 140 -9.11 7.98 -6.11
C LEU A 140 -10.49 8.61 -6.37
N ALA A 141 -11.06 9.29 -5.37
CA ALA A 141 -12.31 10.03 -5.55
C ALA A 141 -12.16 11.17 -6.58
N ASP A 142 -11.00 11.84 -6.62
CA ASP A 142 -10.70 12.92 -7.58
C ASP A 142 -10.75 12.46 -9.05
N ILE A 143 -10.42 11.19 -9.31
CA ILE A 143 -10.54 10.57 -10.65
C ILE A 143 -11.89 9.86 -10.87
N GLY A 144 -12.81 9.96 -9.91
CA GLY A 144 -14.17 9.41 -9.98
C GLY A 144 -14.30 7.96 -9.51
N ILE A 145 -13.29 7.39 -8.86
CA ILE A 145 -13.35 6.05 -8.27
C ILE A 145 -13.77 6.17 -6.81
N LYS A 146 -14.94 5.63 -6.48
CA LYS A 146 -15.43 5.58 -5.09
C LYS A 146 -14.88 4.36 -4.38
N VAL A 147 -14.29 4.57 -3.21
CA VAL A 147 -13.68 3.51 -2.40
C VAL A 147 -14.11 3.68 -0.95
N THR A 148 -14.61 2.60 -0.35
CA THR A 148 -14.84 2.52 1.10
C THR A 148 -13.62 1.89 1.75
N LEU A 149 -12.96 2.65 2.63
CA LEU A 149 -11.83 2.19 3.42
C LEU A 149 -12.31 1.40 4.65
N GLN A 150 -11.71 0.24 4.88
CA GLN A 150 -11.93 -0.56 6.07
C GLN A 150 -10.61 -0.83 6.76
N THR A 151 -10.46 -0.25 7.95
CA THR A 151 -9.31 -0.43 8.81
C THR A 151 -9.54 -1.63 9.71
N LEU A 152 -8.65 -2.61 9.64
CA LEU A 152 -8.81 -3.90 10.30
C LEU A 152 -7.61 -4.19 11.21
N GLU A 153 -7.88 -4.88 12.32
CA GLU A 153 -6.85 -5.55 13.11
C GLU A 153 -6.23 -6.70 12.31
N VAL A 154 -4.94 -6.98 12.56
CA VAL A 154 -4.10 -7.91 11.77
C VAL A 154 -4.77 -9.27 11.52
N ALA A 155 -5.35 -9.87 12.57
CA ALA A 155 -6.00 -11.18 12.44
C ALA A 155 -7.21 -11.14 11.49
N LYS A 156 -8.03 -10.08 11.57
CA LYS A 156 -9.19 -9.91 10.71
C LYS A 156 -8.79 -9.52 9.29
N TYR A 157 -7.76 -8.68 9.15
CA TYR A 157 -7.16 -8.33 7.87
C TYR A 157 -6.70 -9.59 7.13
N ASN A 158 -5.92 -10.47 7.77
CA ASN A 158 -5.44 -11.71 7.16
C ASN A 158 -6.58 -12.66 6.75
N GLN A 159 -7.62 -12.78 7.58
CA GLN A 159 -8.81 -13.53 7.21
C GLN A 159 -9.48 -12.97 5.94
N MET A 160 -9.55 -11.65 5.77
CA MET A 160 -10.12 -11.02 4.59
C MET A 160 -9.20 -11.13 3.36
N LEU A 161 -7.90 -11.03 3.56
CA LEU A 161 -6.91 -11.13 2.49
C LEU A 161 -6.91 -12.52 1.85
N PHE A 162 -6.78 -13.56 2.68
CA PHE A 162 -6.70 -14.96 2.22
C PHE A 162 -8.06 -15.64 2.06
N GLY A 163 -9.13 -15.04 2.60
CA GLY A 163 -10.49 -15.52 2.44
C GLY A 163 -11.03 -15.29 1.01
N PRO A 164 -12.00 -16.12 0.58
CA PRO A 164 -12.64 -15.93 -0.72
C PRO A 164 -13.50 -14.65 -0.74
N GLY A 165 -13.39 -13.87 -1.82
CA GLY A 165 -14.35 -12.82 -2.18
C GLY A 165 -14.35 -11.53 -1.34
N ALA A 166 -13.61 -11.47 -0.23
CA ALA A 166 -13.51 -10.27 0.60
C ALA A 166 -12.62 -9.20 -0.04
N GLY A 167 -13.05 -7.93 -0.04
CA GLY A 167 -12.26 -6.81 -0.55
C GLY A 167 -12.13 -6.72 -2.07
N ASP A 168 -11.80 -5.53 -2.57
CA ASP A 168 -11.34 -5.30 -3.94
C ASP A 168 -9.86 -4.91 -3.98
N LEU A 169 -9.44 -4.12 -3.00
CA LEU A 169 -8.12 -3.56 -2.83
C LEU A 169 -7.60 -3.92 -1.43
N PHE A 170 -6.31 -4.26 -1.34
CA PHE A 170 -5.64 -4.56 -0.08
C PHE A 170 -4.34 -3.79 -0.03
N GLU A 171 -4.18 -2.95 0.96
CA GLU A 171 -2.88 -2.39 1.30
C GLU A 171 -2.03 -3.51 1.88
N GLN A 172 -0.95 -3.85 1.20
CA GLN A 172 -0.05 -4.92 1.59
C GLN A 172 1.36 -4.36 1.72
N GLY A 173 2.16 -5.07 2.47
CA GLY A 173 3.59 -4.86 2.48
C GLY A 173 4.31 -6.10 2.92
N TRP A 174 5.58 -6.16 2.57
CA TRP A 174 6.45 -7.21 3.02
C TRP A 174 7.84 -6.64 3.24
N PHE A 175 8.53 -7.22 4.22
CA PHE A 175 9.94 -6.99 4.43
C PHE A 175 10.68 -8.29 4.21
N ILE A 176 11.89 -8.21 3.66
CA ILE A 176 12.77 -9.36 3.48
C ILE A 176 14.08 -9.09 4.20
N ALA A 177 14.64 -10.14 4.82
CA ALA A 177 15.93 -10.06 5.51
C ALA A 177 17.12 -10.06 4.52
N THR A 178 16.86 -10.27 3.24
CA THR A 178 17.85 -10.36 2.17
C THR A 178 17.45 -9.44 1.02
N THR A 179 18.38 -9.05 0.17
CA THR A 179 18.08 -8.35 -1.10
C THR A 179 17.85 -9.33 -2.26
N ASP A 180 17.67 -10.63 -1.96
CA ASP A 180 17.45 -11.67 -2.96
C ASP A 180 15.99 -11.59 -3.46
N PRO A 181 15.76 -11.26 -4.75
CA PRO A 181 14.42 -11.14 -5.30
C PRO A 181 13.64 -12.46 -5.29
N GLU A 182 14.30 -13.63 -5.29
CA GLU A 182 13.63 -14.93 -5.24
C GLU A 182 12.82 -15.09 -3.95
N VAL A 183 13.38 -14.66 -2.82
CA VAL A 183 12.75 -14.78 -1.50
C VAL A 183 11.46 -13.96 -1.42
N LEU A 184 11.41 -12.81 -2.09
CA LEU A 184 10.19 -12.00 -2.17
C LEU A 184 9.14 -12.63 -3.09
N LEU A 185 9.55 -13.09 -4.28
CA LEU A 185 8.61 -13.67 -5.25
C LEU A 185 8.02 -15.00 -4.76
N SER A 186 8.84 -15.86 -4.17
CA SER A 186 8.43 -17.18 -3.72
C SER A 186 7.52 -17.13 -2.50
N SER A 187 7.66 -16.12 -1.64
CA SER A 187 6.79 -15.90 -0.48
C SER A 187 5.44 -15.27 -0.84
N LEU A 188 5.36 -14.43 -1.89
CA LEU A 188 4.16 -13.65 -2.19
C LEU A 188 3.37 -14.13 -3.41
N LEU A 189 4.04 -14.59 -4.47
CA LEU A 189 3.43 -14.84 -5.78
C LEU A 189 3.51 -16.29 -6.23
N ARG A 190 4.04 -17.18 -5.40
CA ARG A 190 4.14 -18.60 -5.74
C ARG A 190 2.73 -19.18 -5.84
N ALA A 191 2.33 -19.55 -7.06
CA ALA A 191 1.19 -20.42 -7.25
C ALA A 191 1.48 -21.76 -6.56
N THR A 192 0.73 -22.10 -5.51
CA THR A 192 0.66 -23.49 -5.08
C THR A 192 0.09 -24.29 -6.26
N PRO A 193 0.70 -25.39 -6.72
CA PRO A 193 0.03 -26.27 -7.65
C PRO A 193 -1.32 -26.65 -7.03
N ILE A 194 -2.41 -26.36 -7.72
CA ILE A 194 -3.70 -26.98 -7.40
C ILE A 194 -3.41 -28.49 -7.44
N PRO A 195 -3.67 -29.27 -6.39
CA PRO A 195 -3.45 -30.70 -6.44
C PRO A 195 -4.29 -31.24 -7.61
N THR A 196 -3.63 -31.64 -8.68
CA THR A 196 -4.25 -32.49 -9.69
C THR A 196 -4.42 -33.84 -9.02
N GLY A 197 -5.67 -34.18 -8.69
CA GLY A 197 -6.01 -35.52 -8.20
C GLY A 197 -5.69 -36.61 -9.20
#